data_AF-A0A099NTT5-F1
#
_entry.id   AF-A0A099NTT5-F1
#
_cell.length_a   1.000
_cell.length_b   1.000
_cell.length_c   1.000
_cell.angle_alpha   90.00
_cell.angle_beta   90.00
_cell.angle_gamma   90.00
#
_symmetry.space_group_name_H-M   'P 1'
#
loop_
_entity.id
_entity.type
_entity.pdbx_description
1 polymer ?
#
loop_
_entity_poly.entity_id
_entity_poly.type
_entity_poly.pdbx_seq_one_letter_code
_entity_poly.pdbx_strand_id
1 'polypeptide(L)'
;MNVVVKNPSAIRADVIVSAIRASDSPQVQNKLLLVIAALASLSPELVLHSVMPIFTFMGAHTIRQDDEFSGHVVEQTIICVVPALANAAQYGKIDEIEFLLASFVSAFLHVPRHRRVRLFTTLARTLGGDLSIHLILFLCGQQYVNAYMKHRMGDCSALVDFATVFLQAFSANEELDAAIKFLDLWKHIPEVPVEKDSQEFKELSSRVIFGPSIVTMTKSELYNWRKGLVSFIRHALTDAKSGSDIPKLRLKVASLILEDKNTDILLNSFSSLITYLLDVIETSTKHHEDAEILKKFHKLLSDVLGLLPIQYYSKSVNDILNAPSTSVETMKSLISLTAAKFNLEHTENAYAHE
;
A
#
# COMPACT_ATOMS: atom_id res chain seq x y z
N MET A 1 -9.91 25.67 23.86
CA MET A 1 -9.41 26.00 25.21
C MET A 1 -8.09 25.25 25.37
N ASN A 2 -6.95 25.92 25.20
CA ASN A 2 -5.64 25.27 25.29
C ASN A 2 -5.33 25.03 26.77
N VAL A 3 -5.65 23.84 27.26
CA VAL A 3 -5.26 23.39 28.60
C VAL A 3 -3.75 23.18 28.57
N VAL A 4 -2.99 24.06 29.20
CA VAL A 4 -1.53 23.87 29.33
C VAL A 4 -1.28 22.91 30.47
N VAL A 5 -0.75 21.71 30.17
CA VAL A 5 -0.37 20.72 31.18
C VAL A 5 0.83 21.24 31.95
N LYS A 6 0.61 21.68 33.19
CA LYS A 6 1.64 22.31 34.04
C LYS A 6 2.78 21.36 34.44
N ASN A 7 2.55 20.04 34.44
CA ASN A 7 3.54 18.99 34.74
C ASN A 7 3.26 17.73 33.90
N PRO A 8 3.78 17.61 32.66
CA PRO A 8 3.57 16.44 31.82
C PRO A 8 4.08 15.15 32.46
N SER A 9 5.17 15.21 33.24
CA SER A 9 5.76 14.07 33.96
C SER A 9 4.87 13.45 35.06
N ALA A 10 3.82 14.15 35.51
CA ALA A 10 2.87 13.61 36.49
C ALA A 10 1.87 12.62 35.88
N ILE A 11 1.67 12.67 34.55
CA ILE A 11 0.69 11.83 33.85
C ILE A 11 1.40 10.59 33.30
N ARG A 12 1.05 9.42 33.86
CA ARG A 12 1.62 8.12 33.50
C ARG A 12 0.73 7.39 32.48
N ALA A 13 0.93 7.70 31.19
CA ALA A 13 0.18 7.06 30.10
C ALA A 13 0.38 5.53 30.06
N ASP A 14 1.56 5.06 30.46
CA ASP A 14 1.93 3.64 30.57
C ASP A 14 1.06 2.86 31.56
N VAL A 15 0.58 3.50 32.63
CA VAL A 15 -0.34 2.88 33.60
C VAL A 15 -1.71 2.67 32.97
N ILE A 16 -2.21 3.65 32.21
CA ILE A 16 -3.49 3.54 31.48
C ILE A 16 -3.40 2.41 30.45
N VAL A 17 -2.29 2.34 29.72
CA VAL A 17 -2.04 1.26 28.75
C VAL A 17 -1.95 -0.11 29.41
N SER A 18 -1.32 -0.19 30.59
CA SER A 18 -1.28 -1.44 31.35
C SER A 18 -2.68 -1.84 31.83
N ALA A 19 -3.51 -0.89 32.24
CA ALA A 19 -4.91 -1.15 32.59
C ALA A 19 -5.76 -1.59 31.41
N ILE A 20 -5.53 -1.05 30.20
CA ILE A 20 -6.18 -1.52 28.96
C ILE A 20 -5.85 -2.99 28.71
N ARG A 21 -4.56 -3.36 28.81
CA ARG A 21 -4.12 -4.75 28.56
C ARG A 21 -4.58 -5.74 29.62
N ALA A 22 -4.71 -5.30 30.87
CA ALA A 22 -5.08 -6.15 31.99
C ALA A 22 -6.60 -6.32 32.18
N SER A 23 -7.40 -5.43 31.61
CA SER A 23 -8.86 -5.50 31.72
C SER A 23 -9.44 -6.45 30.69
N ASP A 24 -10.36 -7.33 31.09
CA ASP A 24 -11.12 -8.19 30.17
C ASP A 24 -12.42 -7.53 29.66
N SER A 25 -12.81 -6.36 30.21
CA SER A 25 -14.05 -5.67 29.83
C SER A 25 -13.81 -4.76 28.61
N PRO A 26 -14.48 -5.02 27.47
CA PRO A 26 -14.42 -4.13 26.31
C PRO A 26 -14.85 -2.70 26.62
N GLN A 27 -15.82 -2.52 27.53
CA GLN A 27 -16.28 -1.18 27.89
C GLN A 27 -15.21 -0.38 28.64
N VAL A 28 -14.47 -1.03 29.54
CA VAL A 28 -13.37 -0.40 30.27
C VAL A 28 -12.24 -0.08 29.30
N GLN A 29 -11.84 -1.04 28.46
CA GLN A 29 -10.83 -0.85 27.42
C GLN A 29 -11.18 0.35 26.52
N ASN A 30 -12.40 0.41 26.00
CA ASN A 30 -12.85 1.48 25.12
C ASN A 30 -12.83 2.85 25.80
N LYS A 31 -13.28 2.94 27.06
CA LYS A 31 -13.21 4.21 27.82
C LYS A 31 -11.78 4.65 28.06
N LEU A 32 -10.87 3.73 28.40
CA LEU A 32 -9.46 4.04 28.61
C LEU A 32 -8.77 4.46 27.30
N LEU A 33 -9.12 3.86 26.15
CA LEU A 33 -8.65 4.30 24.84
C LEU A 33 -9.09 5.74 24.52
N LEU A 34 -10.33 6.11 24.85
CA LEU A 34 -10.79 7.50 24.70
C LEU A 34 -10.03 8.48 25.61
N VAL A 35 -9.68 8.05 26.84
CA VAL A 35 -8.83 8.86 27.72
C VAL A 35 -7.46 9.06 27.09
N ILE A 36 -6.87 8.02 26.49
CA ILE A 36 -5.60 8.13 25.76
C ILE A 36 -5.74 9.08 24.55
N ALA A 37 -6.81 8.99 23.78
CA ALA A 37 -7.07 9.89 22.66
C ALA A 37 -7.15 11.36 23.11
N ALA A 38 -7.86 11.62 24.22
CA ALA A 38 -7.94 12.96 24.82
C ALA A 38 -6.56 13.44 25.32
N LEU A 39 -5.76 12.55 25.93
CA LEU A 39 -4.41 12.85 26.37
C LEU A 39 -3.46 13.15 25.20
N ALA A 40 -3.56 12.40 24.10
CA ALA A 40 -2.76 12.65 22.90
C ALA A 40 -3.06 14.01 22.28
N SER A 41 -4.34 14.40 22.27
CA SER A 41 -4.76 15.72 21.80
C SER A 41 -4.24 16.85 22.69
N LEU A 42 -3.99 16.57 23.97
CA LEU A 42 -3.51 17.54 24.95
C LEU A 42 -1.99 17.65 24.99
N SER A 43 -1.30 16.50 24.94
CA SER A 43 0.15 16.41 25.04
C SER A 43 0.65 15.16 24.30
N PRO A 44 0.88 15.27 22.97
CA PRO A 44 1.37 14.20 22.10
C PRO A 44 2.56 13.41 22.66
N GLU A 45 3.54 14.13 23.21
CA GLU A 45 4.81 13.57 23.72
C GLU A 45 4.63 12.51 24.80
N LEU A 46 3.57 12.63 25.62
CA LEU A 46 3.31 11.69 26.72
C LEU A 46 2.87 10.32 26.23
N VAL A 47 2.30 10.26 25.04
CA VAL A 47 1.69 9.05 24.51
C VAL A 47 2.67 8.31 23.61
N LEU A 48 3.64 9.01 23.00
CA LEU A 48 4.63 8.44 22.06
C LEU A 48 5.32 7.17 22.59
N HIS A 49 5.81 7.19 23.83
CA HIS A 49 6.47 6.01 24.43
C HIS A 49 5.52 4.82 24.66
N SER A 50 4.21 5.06 24.66
CA SER A 50 3.17 4.06 24.89
C SER A 50 2.37 3.74 23.62
N VAL A 51 2.70 4.34 22.48
CA VAL A 51 2.01 4.16 21.18
C VAL A 51 2.04 2.70 20.73
N MET A 52 3.19 2.05 20.78
CA MET A 52 3.35 0.68 20.29
C MET A 52 2.42 -0.31 21.04
N PRO A 53 2.42 -0.39 22.39
CA PRO A 53 1.50 -1.28 23.10
C PRO A 53 0.02 -0.99 22.86
N ILE A 54 -0.37 0.29 22.68
CA ILE A 54 -1.77 0.66 22.37
C ILE A 54 -2.19 0.02 21.04
N PHE A 55 -1.39 0.19 20.00
CA PHE A 55 -1.77 -0.28 18.67
C PHE A 55 -1.57 -1.79 18.47
N THR A 56 -0.62 -2.42 19.17
CA THR A 56 -0.57 -3.89 19.25
C THR A 56 -1.83 -4.44 19.91
N PHE A 57 -2.29 -3.83 21.00
CA PHE A 57 -3.52 -4.24 21.68
C PHE A 57 -4.76 -4.04 20.80
N MET A 58 -4.88 -2.88 20.16
CA MET A 58 -6.01 -2.59 19.26
C MET A 58 -6.08 -3.59 18.09
N GLY A 59 -4.94 -3.94 17.47
CA GLY A 59 -4.87 -4.97 16.42
C GLY A 59 -5.28 -6.37 16.91
N ALA A 60 -4.90 -6.73 18.13
CA ALA A 60 -5.21 -8.04 18.70
C ALA A 60 -6.65 -8.18 19.24
N HIS A 61 -7.26 -7.10 19.73
CA HIS A 61 -8.52 -7.17 20.49
C HIS A 61 -9.62 -6.24 19.94
N THR A 62 -9.44 -4.93 20.04
CA THR A 62 -10.54 -3.95 19.82
C THR A 62 -11.02 -3.89 18.37
N ILE A 63 -10.11 -4.00 17.39
CA ILE A 63 -10.49 -3.92 15.96
C ILE A 63 -11.33 -5.14 15.54
N ARG A 64 -11.22 -6.27 16.25
CA ARG A 64 -11.95 -7.51 15.98
C ARG A 64 -13.40 -7.48 16.48
N GLN A 65 -13.73 -6.55 17.38
CA GLN A 65 -15.07 -6.43 17.95
C GLN A 65 -16.01 -5.79 16.93
N ASP A 66 -17.09 -6.48 16.59
CA ASP A 66 -18.08 -6.03 15.60
C ASP A 66 -19.19 -5.21 16.26
N ASP A 67 -18.81 -4.13 16.94
CA ASP A 67 -19.73 -3.15 17.51
C ASP A 67 -19.35 -1.71 17.08
N GLU A 68 -20.37 -0.86 16.91
CA GLU A 68 -20.19 0.50 16.39
C GLU A 68 -19.39 1.41 17.34
N PHE A 69 -19.54 1.20 18.66
CA PHE A 69 -18.88 2.03 19.65
C PHE A 69 -17.36 1.79 19.68
N SER A 70 -16.93 0.53 19.69
CA SER A 70 -15.54 0.09 19.54
C SER A 70 -14.96 0.60 18.22
N GLY A 71 -15.75 0.62 17.14
CA GLY A 71 -15.35 1.24 15.88
C GLY A 71 -15.10 2.74 15.98
N HIS A 72 -16.02 3.47 16.61
CA HIS A 72 -15.87 4.90 16.86
C HIS A 72 -14.65 5.19 17.75
N VAL A 73 -14.43 4.41 18.81
CA VAL A 73 -13.30 4.55 19.73
C VAL A 73 -11.97 4.32 19.01
N VAL A 74 -11.88 3.30 18.17
CA VAL A 74 -10.69 3.04 17.35
C VAL A 74 -10.40 4.21 16.42
N GLU A 75 -11.41 4.71 15.72
CA GLU A 75 -11.25 5.85 14.80
C GLU A 75 -10.82 7.12 15.53
N GLN A 76 -11.45 7.44 16.67
CA GLN A 76 -11.03 8.58 17.51
C GLN A 76 -9.60 8.42 18.01
N THR A 77 -9.22 7.21 18.43
CA THR A 77 -7.85 6.94 18.89
C THR A 77 -6.85 7.15 17.75
N ILE A 78 -7.17 6.69 16.53
CA ILE A 78 -6.33 6.93 15.35
C ILE A 78 -6.19 8.43 15.11
N ILE A 79 -7.29 9.17 15.01
CA ILE A 79 -7.30 10.59 14.68
C ILE A 79 -6.51 11.42 15.71
N CYS A 80 -6.55 11.05 17.00
CA CYS A 80 -5.88 11.79 18.05
C CYS A 80 -4.42 11.38 18.27
N VAL A 81 -4.09 10.09 18.18
CA VAL A 81 -2.77 9.55 18.56
C VAL A 81 -1.82 9.50 17.37
N VAL A 82 -2.30 9.17 16.17
CA VAL A 82 -1.46 8.95 15.00
C VAL A 82 -0.77 10.22 14.49
N PRO A 83 -1.37 11.43 14.52
CA PRO A 83 -0.66 12.64 14.11
C PRO A 83 0.59 12.94 14.95
N ALA A 84 0.56 12.61 16.24
CA ALA A 84 1.72 12.70 17.12
C ALA A 84 2.88 11.85 16.58
N LEU A 85 2.55 10.63 16.15
CA LEU A 85 3.51 9.69 15.57
C LEU A 85 4.04 10.18 14.22
N ALA A 86 3.16 10.67 13.35
CA ALA A 86 3.54 11.19 12.03
C ALA A 86 4.52 12.37 12.15
N ASN A 87 4.27 13.29 13.09
CA ASN A 87 5.19 14.40 13.38
C ASN A 87 6.53 13.91 13.95
N ALA A 88 6.51 12.93 14.85
CA ALA A 88 7.72 12.35 15.40
C ALA A 88 8.55 11.59 14.34
N ALA A 89 7.88 10.99 13.34
CA ALA A 89 8.53 10.28 12.24
C ALA A 89 9.32 11.22 11.31
N GLN A 90 8.91 12.48 11.17
CA GLN A 90 9.70 13.50 10.45
C GLN A 90 11.09 13.71 11.07
N TYR A 91 11.29 13.31 12.33
CA TYR A 91 12.57 13.33 13.04
C TYR A 91 13.29 11.97 13.04
N GLY A 92 12.96 11.07 12.11
CA GLY A 92 13.67 9.80 11.90
C GLY A 92 13.06 8.56 12.56
N LYS A 93 11.81 8.63 13.02
CA LYS A 93 11.07 7.50 13.63
C LYS A 93 10.16 6.76 12.65
N ILE A 94 10.69 6.41 11.48
CA ILE A 94 9.93 5.70 10.43
C ILE A 94 9.53 4.30 10.90
N ASP A 95 10.37 3.64 11.70
CA ASP A 95 10.12 2.29 12.23
C ASP A 95 8.85 2.20 13.08
N GLU A 96 8.50 3.26 13.81
CA GLU A 96 7.28 3.28 14.63
C GLU A 96 6.01 3.30 13.75
N ILE A 97 6.07 3.95 12.57
CA ILE A 97 4.98 3.93 11.57
C ILE A 97 4.89 2.55 10.91
N GLU A 98 6.02 1.97 10.51
CA GLU A 98 6.02 0.62 9.91
C GLU A 98 5.44 -0.41 10.89
N PHE A 99 5.82 -0.34 12.18
CA PHE A 99 5.27 -1.20 13.22
C PHE A 99 3.77 -1.01 13.42
N LEU A 100 3.32 0.25 13.46
CA LEU A 100 1.90 0.58 13.54
C LEU A 100 1.12 -0.08 12.39
N LEU A 101 1.57 0.14 11.15
CA LEU A 101 0.90 -0.40 9.98
C LEU A 101 0.95 -1.92 9.94
N ALA A 102 2.08 -2.53 10.29
CA ALA A 102 2.23 -3.98 10.38
C ALA A 102 1.26 -4.59 11.40
N SER A 103 1.07 -3.95 12.57
CA SER A 103 0.08 -4.37 13.58
C SER A 103 -1.34 -4.37 13.02
N PHE A 104 -1.76 -3.27 12.36
CA PHE A 104 -3.09 -3.18 11.76
C PHE A 104 -3.31 -4.19 10.65
N VAL A 105 -2.34 -4.33 9.74
CA VAL A 105 -2.44 -5.28 8.63
C VAL A 105 -2.44 -6.71 9.17
N SER A 106 -1.65 -7.05 10.20
CA SER A 106 -1.69 -8.38 10.83
C SER A 106 -3.08 -8.79 11.34
N ALA A 107 -3.88 -7.81 11.75
CA ALA A 107 -5.26 -8.00 12.21
C ALA A 107 -6.29 -8.06 11.07
N PHE A 108 -5.89 -7.79 9.81
CA PHE A 108 -6.77 -7.59 8.66
C PHE A 108 -7.88 -8.64 8.52
N LEU A 109 -7.52 -9.93 8.57
CA LEU A 109 -8.48 -11.03 8.39
C LEU A 109 -9.52 -11.10 9.51
N HIS A 110 -9.19 -10.58 10.70
CA HIS A 110 -10.09 -10.52 11.84
C HIS A 110 -10.96 -9.26 11.84
N VAL A 111 -10.64 -8.25 11.04
CA VAL A 111 -11.47 -7.04 10.90
C VAL A 111 -12.71 -7.37 10.06
N PRO A 112 -13.92 -6.99 10.49
CA PRO A 112 -15.14 -7.15 9.69
C PRO A 112 -15.02 -6.49 8.31
N ARG A 113 -15.43 -7.19 7.24
CA ARG A 113 -15.21 -6.78 5.83
C ARG A 113 -15.70 -5.36 5.54
N HIS A 114 -16.90 -5.01 6.02
CA HIS A 114 -17.54 -3.72 5.79
C HIS A 114 -16.82 -2.54 6.45
N ARG A 115 -15.91 -2.79 7.42
CA ARG A 115 -15.17 -1.76 8.16
C ARG A 115 -13.75 -1.53 7.66
N ARG A 116 -13.17 -2.51 6.97
CA ARG A 116 -11.76 -2.49 6.54
C ARG A 116 -11.42 -1.20 5.79
N VAL A 117 -12.16 -0.90 4.71
CA VAL A 117 -11.87 0.27 3.87
C VAL A 117 -11.92 1.56 4.69
N ARG A 118 -12.97 1.77 5.50
CA ARG A 118 -13.13 2.98 6.33
C ARG A 118 -11.99 3.13 7.33
N LEU A 119 -11.63 2.04 8.02
CA LEU A 119 -10.56 2.03 9.02
C LEU A 119 -9.20 2.37 8.41
N PHE A 120 -8.79 1.64 7.37
CA PHE A 120 -7.49 1.83 6.74
C PHE A 120 -7.38 3.15 5.98
N THR A 121 -8.49 3.65 5.39
CA THR A 121 -8.53 4.99 4.78
C THR A 121 -8.33 6.08 5.84
N THR A 122 -8.98 5.95 7.00
CA THR A 122 -8.81 6.89 8.11
C THR A 122 -7.37 6.88 8.62
N LEU A 123 -6.78 5.69 8.79
CA LEU A 123 -5.39 5.53 9.19
C LEU A 123 -4.43 6.19 8.20
N ALA A 124 -4.58 5.90 6.91
CA ALA A 124 -3.71 6.43 5.86
C ALA A 124 -3.81 7.95 5.71
N ARG A 125 -5.03 8.51 5.74
CA ARG A 125 -5.23 9.97 5.70
C ARG A 125 -4.66 10.67 6.94
N THR A 126 -4.70 10.02 8.10
CA THR A 126 -4.16 10.59 9.34
C THR A 126 -2.63 10.54 9.38
N LEU A 127 -2.00 9.49 8.83
CA LEU A 127 -0.54 9.39 8.67
C LEU A 127 0.01 10.28 7.55
N GLY A 128 -0.82 10.57 6.54
CA GLY A 128 -0.41 11.14 5.27
C GLY A 128 -0.33 10.07 4.18
N GLY A 129 -0.95 10.34 3.03
CA GLY A 129 -1.04 9.40 1.91
C GLY A 129 0.35 8.95 1.43
N ASP A 130 1.25 9.92 1.28
CA ASP A 130 2.62 9.71 0.79
C ASP A 130 3.44 8.74 1.63
N LEU A 131 3.19 8.69 2.95
CA LEU A 131 3.93 7.86 3.90
C LEU A 131 3.31 6.48 4.10
N SER A 132 2.01 6.31 3.85
CA SER A 132 1.26 5.16 4.39
C SER A 132 0.62 4.26 3.34
N ILE A 133 0.18 4.80 2.19
CA ILE A 133 -0.59 4.02 1.20
C ILE A 133 0.27 2.86 0.68
N HIS A 134 1.49 3.14 0.23
CA HIS A 134 2.41 2.14 -0.29
C HIS A 134 2.82 1.09 0.74
N LEU A 135 3.01 1.48 2.01
CA LEU A 135 3.32 0.55 3.11
C LEU A 135 2.16 -0.40 3.40
N ILE A 136 0.92 0.12 3.46
CA ILE A 136 -0.29 -0.69 3.64
C ILE A 136 -0.44 -1.68 2.49
N LEU A 137 -0.29 -1.21 1.25
CA LEU A 137 -0.34 -2.08 0.06
C LEU A 137 0.73 -3.16 0.12
N PHE A 138 1.97 -2.81 0.47
CA PHE A 138 3.08 -3.75 0.56
C PHE A 138 2.81 -4.84 1.61
N LEU A 139 2.44 -4.45 2.83
CA LEU A 139 2.08 -5.39 3.90
C LEU A 139 0.88 -6.29 3.53
N CYS A 140 -0.14 -5.74 2.86
CA CYS A 140 -1.26 -6.53 2.33
C CYS A 140 -0.78 -7.51 1.24
N GLY A 141 0.15 -7.07 0.39
CA GLY A 141 0.79 -7.91 -0.62
C GLY A 141 1.56 -9.07 -0.01
N GLN A 142 2.30 -8.85 1.08
CA GLN A 142 2.98 -9.92 1.81
C GLN A 142 1.97 -10.96 2.35
N GLN A 143 0.86 -10.50 2.93
CA GLN A 143 -0.21 -11.40 3.36
C GLN A 143 -0.85 -12.16 2.19
N TYR A 144 -0.98 -11.51 1.03
CA TYR A 144 -1.50 -12.13 -0.18
C TYR A 144 -0.61 -13.27 -0.63
N VAL A 145 0.71 -13.06 -0.67
CA VAL A 145 1.66 -14.14 -1.02
C VAL A 145 1.58 -15.27 0.00
N ASN A 146 1.57 -14.96 1.30
CA ASN A 146 1.45 -15.96 2.36
C ASN A 146 0.14 -16.75 2.29
N ALA A 147 -0.97 -16.11 1.94
CA ALA A 147 -2.26 -16.77 1.74
C ALA A 147 -2.24 -17.65 0.48
N TYR A 148 -1.63 -17.18 -0.60
CA TYR A 148 -1.51 -17.90 -1.86
C TYR A 148 -0.66 -19.17 -1.70
N MET A 149 0.49 -19.08 -1.00
CA MET A 149 1.36 -20.22 -0.69
C MET A 149 0.66 -21.26 0.21
N LYS A 150 -0.28 -20.81 1.06
CA LYS A 150 -1.12 -21.68 1.90
C LYS A 150 -2.42 -22.13 1.21
N HIS A 151 -2.56 -21.88 -0.10
CA HIS A 151 -3.75 -22.20 -0.91
C HIS A 151 -5.08 -21.59 -0.40
N ARG A 152 -5.01 -20.46 0.33
CA ARG A 152 -6.20 -19.75 0.86
C ARG A 152 -6.69 -18.70 -0.14
N MET A 153 -7.26 -19.15 -1.25
CA MET A 153 -7.69 -18.25 -2.34
C MET A 153 -8.78 -17.24 -1.94
N GLY A 154 -9.62 -17.57 -0.96
CA GLY A 154 -10.60 -16.63 -0.40
C GLY A 154 -9.95 -15.43 0.30
N ASP A 155 -8.86 -15.65 1.03
CA ASP A 155 -8.08 -14.59 1.67
C ASP A 155 -7.35 -13.74 0.61
N CYS A 156 -6.81 -14.39 -0.43
CA CYS A 156 -6.19 -13.71 -1.57
C CYS A 156 -7.17 -12.75 -2.27
N SER A 157 -8.39 -13.22 -2.57
CA SER A 157 -9.42 -12.36 -3.16
C SER A 157 -9.75 -11.21 -2.22
N ALA A 158 -9.99 -11.48 -0.93
CA ALA A 158 -10.35 -10.44 0.02
C ALA A 158 -9.28 -9.34 0.17
N LEU A 159 -7.99 -9.69 0.05
CA LEU A 159 -6.89 -8.73 0.08
C LEU A 159 -6.84 -7.87 -1.18
N VAL A 160 -7.01 -8.47 -2.37
CA VAL A 160 -7.08 -7.73 -3.64
C VAL A 160 -8.31 -6.82 -3.66
N ASP A 161 -9.48 -7.35 -3.30
CA ASP A 161 -10.75 -6.61 -3.27
C ASP A 161 -10.66 -5.40 -2.34
N PHE A 162 -10.04 -5.60 -1.17
CA PHE A 162 -9.75 -4.50 -0.25
C PHE A 162 -8.80 -3.49 -0.87
N ALA A 163 -7.65 -3.91 -1.44
CA ALA A 163 -6.65 -3.01 -1.99
C ALA A 163 -7.23 -2.13 -3.11
N THR A 164 -8.02 -2.74 -4.02
CA THR A 164 -8.67 -2.03 -5.11
C THR A 164 -9.68 -0.99 -4.61
N VAL A 165 -10.48 -1.31 -3.59
CA VAL A 165 -11.45 -0.34 -3.02
C VAL A 165 -10.76 0.70 -2.12
N PHE A 166 -9.69 0.32 -1.43
CA PHE A 166 -8.88 1.24 -0.61
C PHE A 166 -8.22 2.32 -1.47
N LEU A 167 -7.62 1.94 -2.60
CA LEU A 167 -6.99 2.88 -3.53
C LEU A 167 -7.99 3.90 -4.09
N GLN A 168 -9.24 3.48 -4.35
CA GLN A 168 -10.30 4.37 -4.84
C GLN A 168 -10.59 5.56 -3.91
N ALA A 169 -10.22 5.48 -2.62
CA ALA A 169 -10.45 6.55 -1.66
C ALA A 169 -9.45 7.72 -1.75
N PHE A 170 -8.37 7.58 -2.54
CA PHE A 170 -7.33 8.60 -2.73
C PHE A 170 -7.48 9.29 -4.08
N SER A 171 -6.57 10.16 -4.51
CA SER A 171 -6.53 10.72 -5.87
C SER A 171 -5.76 9.80 -6.83
N ALA A 172 -5.95 9.98 -8.14
CA ALA A 172 -5.21 9.18 -9.13
C ALA A 172 -3.68 9.35 -8.99
N ASN A 173 -3.21 10.55 -8.65
CA ASN A 173 -1.79 10.82 -8.45
C ASN A 173 -1.24 10.07 -7.23
N GLU A 174 -1.98 10.04 -6.11
CA GLU A 174 -1.59 9.28 -4.92
C GLU A 174 -1.57 7.76 -5.19
N GLU A 175 -2.50 7.25 -6.00
CA GLU A 175 -2.51 5.84 -6.42
C GLU A 175 -1.27 5.49 -7.25
N LEU A 176 -0.85 6.36 -8.19
CA LEU A 176 0.34 6.17 -9.01
C LEU A 176 1.64 6.29 -8.21
N ASP A 177 1.74 7.30 -7.35
CA ASP A 177 2.90 7.49 -6.46
C ASP A 177 3.05 6.31 -5.49
N ALA A 178 1.94 5.82 -4.92
CA ALA A 178 1.96 4.64 -4.08
C ALA A 178 2.44 3.39 -4.82
N ALA A 179 2.13 3.25 -6.11
CA ALA A 179 2.63 2.16 -6.94
C ALA A 179 4.16 2.27 -7.15
N ILE A 180 4.69 3.47 -7.41
CA ILE A 180 6.15 3.70 -7.51
C ILE A 180 6.85 3.30 -6.21
N LYS A 181 6.39 3.81 -5.07
CA LYS A 181 6.98 3.51 -3.76
C LYS A 181 6.83 2.05 -3.36
N PHE A 182 5.74 1.38 -3.75
CA PHE A 182 5.59 -0.06 -3.59
C PHE A 182 6.67 -0.82 -4.38
N LEU A 183 6.92 -0.42 -5.62
CA LEU A 183 7.93 -1.04 -6.48
C LEU A 183 9.36 -0.75 -5.98
N ASP A 184 9.59 0.40 -5.36
CA ASP A 184 10.84 0.72 -4.64
C ASP A 184 11.08 -0.25 -3.48
N LEU A 185 10.07 -0.49 -2.64
CA LEU A 185 10.15 -1.52 -1.59
C LEU A 185 10.39 -2.93 -2.16
N TRP A 186 9.81 -3.23 -3.32
CA TRP A 186 10.02 -4.51 -4.00
C TRP A 186 11.48 -4.68 -4.46
N LYS A 187 12.16 -3.63 -4.94
CA LYS A 187 13.57 -3.68 -5.35
C LYS A 187 14.49 -4.12 -4.21
N HIS A 188 14.16 -3.74 -2.98
CA HIS A 188 14.93 -4.12 -1.79
C HIS A 188 14.79 -5.60 -1.37
N ILE A 189 13.85 -6.35 -1.95
CA ILE A 189 13.72 -7.78 -1.65
C ILE A 189 14.87 -8.53 -2.31
N PRO A 190 15.69 -9.30 -1.58
CA PRO A 190 16.84 -9.96 -2.17
C PRO A 190 16.44 -11.10 -3.13
N GLU A 191 17.22 -11.31 -4.18
CA GLU A 191 17.03 -12.43 -5.14
C GLU A 191 17.56 -13.76 -4.58
N VAL A 192 18.59 -13.68 -3.75
CA VAL A 192 19.28 -14.82 -3.14
C VAL A 192 19.25 -14.64 -1.62
N PRO A 193 19.14 -15.73 -0.83
CA PRO A 193 19.21 -15.63 0.62
C PRO A 193 20.45 -14.86 1.08
N VAL A 194 20.21 -13.87 1.93
CA VAL A 194 21.24 -12.92 2.37
C VAL A 194 22.09 -13.56 3.47
N GLU A 195 23.41 -13.39 3.38
CA GLU A 195 24.33 -13.88 4.41
C GLU A 195 24.19 -13.07 5.72
N LYS A 196 24.21 -13.76 6.87
CA LYS A 196 23.93 -13.18 8.20
C LYS A 196 24.85 -12.02 8.61
N ASP A 197 26.06 -11.96 8.05
CA ASP A 197 27.07 -10.94 8.40
C ASP A 197 27.09 -9.75 7.43
N SER A 198 26.31 -9.80 6.35
CA SER A 198 26.26 -8.73 5.35
C SER A 198 25.59 -7.45 5.88
N GLN A 199 25.90 -6.31 5.27
CA GLN A 199 25.24 -5.04 5.58
C GLN A 199 23.76 -5.08 5.18
N GLU A 200 23.44 -5.73 4.06
CA GLU A 200 22.08 -5.97 3.57
C GLU A 200 21.20 -6.71 4.60
N PHE A 201 21.77 -7.72 5.28
CA PHE A 201 21.07 -8.43 6.35
C PHE A 201 20.68 -7.49 7.49
N LYS A 202 21.59 -6.60 7.89
CA LYS A 202 21.38 -5.65 9.00
C LYS A 202 20.34 -4.59 8.65
N GLU A 203 20.39 -4.06 7.43
CA GLU A 203 19.42 -3.07 6.96
C GLU A 203 18.01 -3.66 6.85
N LEU A 204 17.88 -4.82 6.20
CA LEU A 204 16.58 -5.48 6.04
C LEU A 204 16.00 -5.98 7.37
N SER A 205 16.85 -6.46 8.28
CA SER A 205 16.41 -6.91 9.60
C SER A 205 16.02 -5.76 10.54
N SER A 206 16.59 -4.57 10.35
CA SER A 206 16.20 -3.38 11.12
C SER A 206 14.80 -2.86 10.75
N ARG A 207 14.39 -3.00 9.49
CA ARG A 207 13.09 -2.49 9.01
C ARG A 207 11.97 -3.44 9.34
N VAL A 208 10.96 -2.92 10.05
CA VAL A 208 9.81 -3.71 10.51
C VAL A 208 8.98 -4.20 9.32
N ILE A 209 8.91 -3.44 8.22
CA ILE A 209 8.15 -3.80 7.02
C ILE A 209 8.67 -5.06 6.32
N PHE A 210 9.98 -5.29 6.34
CA PHE A 210 10.58 -6.50 5.77
C PHE A 210 10.61 -7.63 6.81
N GLY A 211 10.87 -7.28 8.07
CA GLY A 211 10.84 -8.17 9.21
C GLY A 211 11.91 -9.26 9.17
N PRO A 212 12.03 -10.07 10.25
CA PRO A 212 12.99 -11.18 10.28
C PRO A 212 12.64 -12.28 9.29
N SER A 213 11.37 -12.34 8.83
CA SER A 213 10.90 -13.39 7.92
C SER A 213 11.61 -13.34 6.57
N ILE A 214 11.72 -12.17 5.92
CA ILE A 214 12.33 -12.05 4.58
C ILE A 214 13.78 -12.51 4.59
N VAL A 215 14.53 -12.15 5.63
CA VAL A 215 15.96 -12.45 5.71
C VAL A 215 16.23 -13.93 6.03
N THR A 216 15.22 -14.66 6.52
CA THR A 216 15.30 -16.11 6.76
C THR A 216 14.74 -16.97 5.63
N MET A 217 14.18 -16.35 4.58
CA MET A 217 13.54 -17.09 3.49
C MET A 217 14.54 -17.83 2.61
N THR A 218 14.10 -18.98 2.13
CA THR A 218 14.79 -19.75 1.09
C THR A 218 14.70 -19.06 -0.27
N LYS A 219 15.57 -19.44 -1.22
CA LYS A 219 15.55 -18.89 -2.59
C LYS A 219 14.18 -19.05 -3.28
N SER A 220 13.51 -20.18 -3.04
CA SER A 220 12.16 -20.43 -3.59
C SER A 220 11.09 -19.54 -2.94
N GLU A 221 11.17 -19.29 -1.64
CA GLU A 221 10.26 -18.36 -0.95
C GLU A 221 10.46 -16.93 -1.39
N LEU A 222 11.72 -16.47 -1.53
CA LEU A 222 12.05 -15.14 -2.07
C LEU A 222 11.53 -14.97 -3.49
N TYR A 223 11.74 -15.96 -4.36
CA TYR A 223 11.17 -15.99 -5.71
C TYR A 223 9.65 -15.83 -5.69
N ASN A 224 8.98 -16.61 -4.85
CA ASN A 224 7.53 -16.59 -4.69
C ASN A 224 7.01 -15.24 -4.17
N TRP A 225 7.74 -14.61 -3.26
CA TRP A 225 7.46 -13.27 -2.76
C TRP A 225 7.62 -12.21 -3.85
N ARG A 226 8.78 -12.17 -4.53
CA ARG A 226 9.04 -11.23 -5.62
C ARG A 226 7.97 -11.36 -6.71
N LYS A 227 7.68 -12.59 -7.16
CA LYS A 227 6.64 -12.90 -8.15
C LYS A 227 5.22 -12.53 -7.69
N GLY A 228 4.89 -12.88 -6.44
CA GLY A 228 3.56 -12.70 -5.88
C GLY A 228 3.20 -11.24 -5.64
N LEU A 229 4.15 -10.42 -5.19
CA LEU A 229 3.96 -8.99 -4.96
C LEU A 229 3.70 -8.21 -6.25
N VAL A 230 4.41 -8.52 -7.34
CA VAL A 230 4.13 -7.93 -8.66
C VAL A 230 2.72 -8.30 -9.13
N SER A 231 2.30 -9.54 -8.87
CA SER A 231 0.94 -9.98 -9.18
C SER A 231 -0.10 -9.23 -8.35
N PHE A 232 0.16 -9.01 -7.07
CA PHE A 232 -0.73 -8.29 -6.15
C PHE A 232 -0.92 -6.84 -6.57
N ILE A 233 0.17 -6.08 -6.77
CA ILE A 233 0.06 -4.66 -7.12
C ILE A 233 -0.63 -4.46 -8.46
N ARG A 234 -0.40 -5.36 -9.43
CA ARG A 234 -1.13 -5.37 -10.70
C ARG A 234 -2.63 -5.49 -10.45
N HIS A 235 -3.06 -6.53 -9.74
CA HIS A 235 -4.49 -6.72 -9.47
C HIS A 235 -5.07 -5.56 -8.63
N ALA A 236 -4.32 -5.02 -7.67
CA ALA A 236 -4.80 -3.87 -6.87
C ALA A 236 -5.12 -2.65 -7.75
N LEU A 237 -4.28 -2.37 -8.76
CA LEU A 237 -4.43 -1.22 -9.66
C LEU A 237 -5.42 -1.46 -10.81
N THR A 238 -5.49 -2.68 -11.34
CA THR A 238 -6.12 -2.94 -12.65
C THR A 238 -7.30 -3.91 -12.61
N ASP A 239 -7.60 -4.54 -11.48
CA ASP A 239 -8.71 -5.49 -11.40
C ASP A 239 -10.08 -4.77 -11.42
N ALA A 240 -10.99 -5.27 -12.25
CA ALA A 240 -12.26 -4.66 -12.60
C ALA A 240 -13.43 -5.53 -12.10
N LYS A 241 -13.51 -5.80 -10.80
CA LYS A 241 -14.53 -6.72 -10.25
C LYS A 241 -15.94 -6.14 -10.14
N SER A 242 -16.15 -4.87 -10.48
CA SER A 242 -17.45 -4.20 -10.32
C SER A 242 -18.31 -4.24 -11.59
N GLY A 243 -18.51 -5.39 -12.22
CA GLY A 243 -19.46 -5.59 -13.33
C GLY A 243 -19.17 -4.82 -14.64
N SER A 244 -18.32 -3.80 -14.60
CA SER A 244 -17.68 -3.16 -15.74
C SER A 244 -16.32 -3.82 -15.93
N ASP A 245 -16.02 -4.32 -17.13
CA ASP A 245 -14.67 -4.80 -17.51
C ASP A 245 -13.59 -3.69 -17.46
N ILE A 246 -13.99 -2.46 -17.14
CA ILE A 246 -13.13 -1.27 -17.11
C ILE A 246 -12.62 -1.04 -15.68
N PRO A 247 -11.29 -0.96 -15.48
CA PRO A 247 -10.70 -0.62 -14.18
C PRO A 247 -11.18 0.76 -13.69
N LYS A 248 -11.52 0.89 -12.40
CA LYS A 248 -12.03 2.18 -11.88
C LYS A 248 -11.01 3.31 -11.95
N LEU A 249 -9.71 3.00 -11.86
CA LEU A 249 -8.65 3.98 -12.08
C LEU A 249 -8.69 4.54 -13.50
N ARG A 250 -8.98 3.70 -14.52
CA ARG A 250 -9.18 4.16 -15.92
C ARG A 250 -10.36 5.12 -16.02
N LEU A 251 -11.48 4.83 -15.35
CA LEU A 251 -12.64 5.72 -15.31
C LEU A 251 -12.30 7.08 -14.67
N LYS A 252 -11.57 7.06 -13.57
CA LYS A 252 -11.13 8.27 -12.85
C LYS A 252 -10.15 9.11 -13.65
N VAL A 253 -9.23 8.46 -14.36
CA VAL A 253 -8.30 9.12 -15.28
C VAL A 253 -9.06 9.74 -16.44
N ALA A 254 -9.99 8.99 -17.05
CA ALA A 254 -10.82 9.50 -18.14
C ALA A 254 -11.66 10.72 -17.69
N SER A 255 -12.28 10.69 -16.51
CA SER A 255 -13.05 11.82 -16.00
C SER A 255 -12.19 13.07 -15.75
N LEU A 256 -10.98 12.89 -15.18
CA LEU A 256 -10.06 14.00 -14.94
C LEU A 256 -9.58 14.66 -16.24
N ILE A 257 -9.31 13.84 -17.26
CA ILE A 257 -8.90 14.31 -18.58
C ILE A 257 -10.06 15.06 -19.28
N LEU A 258 -11.30 14.58 -19.14
CA LEU A 258 -12.47 15.25 -19.71
C LEU A 258 -12.77 16.60 -19.04
N GLU A 259 -12.48 16.73 -17.74
CA GLU A 259 -12.64 17.98 -17.00
C GLU A 259 -11.51 19.00 -17.24
N ASP A 260 -10.45 18.61 -17.97
CA ASP A 260 -9.22 19.36 -18.23
C ASP A 260 -8.57 20.00 -16.98
N LYS A 261 -8.77 19.36 -15.82
CA LYS A 261 -8.19 19.78 -14.54
C LYS A 261 -6.98 18.93 -14.23
N ASN A 262 -5.82 19.55 -14.10
CA ASN A 262 -4.56 18.90 -13.69
C ASN A 262 -4.13 17.75 -14.62
N THR A 263 -4.54 17.79 -15.90
CA THR A 263 -4.18 16.80 -16.92
C THR A 263 -2.65 16.64 -17.03
N ASP A 264 -1.91 17.75 -17.06
CA ASP A 264 -0.45 17.72 -17.15
C ASP A 264 0.21 17.05 -15.94
N ILE A 265 -0.29 17.32 -14.73
CA ILE A 265 0.23 16.72 -13.49
C ILE A 265 -0.01 15.21 -13.52
N LEU A 266 -1.22 14.79 -13.91
CA LEU A 266 -1.57 13.38 -14.01
C LEU A 266 -0.71 12.64 -15.05
N LEU A 267 -0.52 13.25 -16.23
CA LEU A 267 0.32 12.68 -17.29
C LEU A 267 1.79 12.59 -16.85
N ASN A 268 2.30 13.58 -16.11
CA ASN A 268 3.65 13.53 -15.54
C ASN A 268 3.79 12.41 -14.50
N SER A 269 2.77 12.19 -13.65
CA SER A 269 2.75 11.06 -12.70
C SER A 269 2.73 9.72 -13.43
N PHE A 270 1.95 9.58 -14.49
CA PHE A 270 1.96 8.37 -15.33
C PHE A 270 3.31 8.15 -16.01
N SER A 271 3.89 9.20 -16.60
CA SER A 271 5.21 9.14 -17.21
C SER A 271 6.26 8.69 -16.20
N SER A 272 6.24 9.25 -14.99
CA SER A 272 7.14 8.86 -13.90
C SER A 272 7.00 7.37 -13.54
N LEU A 273 5.77 6.86 -13.40
CA LEU A 273 5.52 5.44 -13.11
C LEU A 273 5.99 4.54 -14.25
N ILE A 274 5.73 4.92 -15.50
CA ILE A 274 6.13 4.18 -16.69
C ILE A 274 7.66 4.11 -16.78
N THR A 275 8.36 5.25 -16.65
CA THR A 275 9.81 5.31 -16.67
C THR A 275 10.40 4.49 -15.53
N TYR A 276 9.81 4.55 -14.33
CA TYR A 276 10.25 3.75 -13.20
C TYR A 276 10.06 2.24 -13.43
N LEU A 277 8.92 1.82 -14.02
CA LEU A 277 8.69 0.43 -14.38
C LEU A 277 9.68 -0.07 -15.42
N LEU A 278 10.04 0.76 -16.40
CA LEU A 278 11.06 0.43 -17.40
C LEU A 278 12.43 0.26 -16.77
N ASP A 279 12.82 1.14 -15.85
CA ASP A 279 14.07 1.04 -15.08
C ASP A 279 14.11 -0.26 -14.24
N VAL A 280 13.00 -0.60 -13.57
CA VAL A 280 12.86 -1.86 -12.83
C VAL A 280 13.05 -3.06 -13.76
N ILE A 281 12.40 -3.05 -14.93
CA ILE A 281 12.51 -4.14 -15.92
C ILE A 281 13.94 -4.25 -16.41
N GLU A 282 14.57 -3.15 -16.81
CA GLU A 282 15.94 -3.15 -17.34
C GLU A 282 16.95 -3.65 -16.31
N THR A 283 16.83 -3.18 -15.06
CA THR A 283 17.66 -3.63 -13.93
C THR A 283 17.47 -5.12 -13.67
N SER A 284 16.21 -5.59 -13.64
CA SER A 284 15.89 -7.01 -13.46
C SER A 284 16.41 -7.87 -14.61
N THR A 285 16.38 -7.38 -15.85
CA THR A 285 16.97 -8.07 -17.01
C THR A 285 18.49 -8.17 -16.90
N LYS A 286 19.17 -7.09 -16.45
CA LYS A 286 20.62 -7.08 -16.23
C LYS A 286 21.06 -8.03 -15.12
N HIS A 287 20.24 -8.21 -14.09
CA HIS A 287 20.51 -9.14 -13.00
C HIS A 287 20.11 -10.58 -13.30
N HIS A 288 19.63 -10.87 -14.51
CA HIS A 288 19.15 -12.20 -14.92
C HIS A 288 18.04 -12.74 -14.00
N GLU A 289 17.10 -11.88 -13.63
CA GLU A 289 15.88 -12.27 -12.91
C GLU A 289 15.09 -13.33 -13.70
N ASP A 290 14.28 -14.12 -12.98
CA ASP A 290 13.44 -15.14 -13.58
C ASP A 290 12.48 -14.58 -14.65
N ALA A 291 12.38 -15.29 -15.77
CA ALA A 291 11.58 -14.88 -16.92
C ALA A 291 10.09 -14.70 -16.60
N GLU A 292 9.54 -15.41 -15.60
CA GLU A 292 8.14 -15.27 -15.22
C GLU A 292 7.88 -13.95 -14.47
N ILE A 293 8.86 -13.47 -13.68
CA ILE A 293 8.80 -12.18 -13.00
C ILE A 293 8.86 -11.04 -14.03
N LEU A 294 9.79 -11.12 -14.99
CA LEU A 294 9.87 -10.17 -16.12
C LEU A 294 8.56 -10.13 -16.91
N LYS A 295 7.98 -11.29 -17.23
CA LYS A 295 6.66 -11.36 -17.90
C LYS A 295 5.55 -10.68 -17.09
N LYS A 296 5.57 -10.80 -15.76
CA LYS A 296 4.60 -10.10 -14.89
C LYS A 296 4.80 -8.59 -14.90
N PHE A 297 6.05 -8.10 -14.91
CA PHE A 297 6.33 -6.67 -15.06
C PHE A 297 5.90 -6.13 -16.42
N HIS A 298 6.19 -6.83 -17.51
CA HIS A 298 5.70 -6.43 -18.83
C HIS A 298 4.17 -6.37 -18.89
N LYS A 299 3.48 -7.32 -18.23
CA LYS A 299 2.02 -7.27 -18.11
C LYS A 299 1.55 -6.12 -17.22
N LEU A 300 2.23 -5.82 -16.11
CA LEU A 300 1.93 -4.64 -15.29
C LEU A 300 2.09 -3.34 -16.08
N LEU A 301 3.21 -3.18 -16.80
CA LEU A 301 3.45 -2.04 -17.70
C LEU A 301 2.34 -1.92 -18.74
N SER A 302 1.93 -3.03 -19.34
CA SER A 302 0.81 -3.07 -20.29
C SER A 302 -0.48 -2.57 -19.66
N ASP A 303 -0.84 -3.10 -18.50
CA ASP A 303 -2.11 -2.76 -17.84
C ASP A 303 -2.10 -1.29 -17.41
N VAL A 304 -0.96 -0.77 -16.91
CA VAL A 304 -0.77 0.65 -16.57
C VAL A 304 -0.91 1.55 -17.79
N LEU A 305 -0.29 1.21 -18.91
CA LEU A 305 -0.50 1.95 -20.17
C LEU A 305 -1.95 1.79 -20.67
N GLY A 306 -2.60 0.67 -20.39
CA GLY A 306 -4.02 0.42 -20.62
C GLY A 306 -4.94 1.41 -19.91
N LEU A 307 -4.51 2.01 -18.79
CA LEU A 307 -5.29 3.01 -18.05
C LEU A 307 -5.40 4.36 -18.76
N LEU A 308 -4.46 4.68 -19.66
CA LEU A 308 -4.47 5.94 -20.42
C LEU A 308 -5.41 5.86 -21.63
N PRO A 309 -6.17 6.94 -21.95
CA PRO A 309 -6.90 7.03 -23.21
C PRO A 309 -5.98 6.91 -24.43
N ILE A 310 -6.54 6.47 -25.58
CA ILE A 310 -5.76 6.16 -26.79
C ILE A 310 -4.85 7.30 -27.27
N GLN A 311 -5.31 8.55 -27.13
CA GLN A 311 -4.60 9.76 -27.55
C GLN A 311 -3.27 9.89 -26.81
N TYR A 312 -3.29 9.75 -25.48
CA TYR A 312 -2.09 9.83 -24.64
C TYR A 312 -1.29 8.53 -24.64
N TYR A 313 -1.96 7.39 -24.78
CA TYR A 313 -1.32 6.09 -24.91
C TYR A 313 -0.37 6.05 -26.10
N SER A 314 -0.82 6.50 -27.29
CA SER A 314 0.00 6.50 -28.50
C SER A 314 1.27 7.33 -28.34
N LYS A 315 1.16 8.51 -27.70
CA LYS A 315 2.28 9.37 -27.38
C LYS A 315 3.25 8.70 -26.41
N SER A 316 2.75 8.19 -25.29
CA SER A 316 3.58 7.48 -24.30
C SER A 316 4.29 6.26 -24.89
N VAL A 317 3.61 5.46 -25.71
CA VAL A 317 4.23 4.30 -26.38
C VAL A 317 5.31 4.76 -27.36
N ASN A 318 5.06 5.80 -28.15
CA ASN A 318 6.04 6.33 -29.08
C ASN A 318 7.28 6.89 -28.36
N ASP A 319 7.07 7.61 -27.26
CA ASP A 319 8.16 8.14 -26.43
C ASP A 319 9.02 7.02 -25.83
N ILE A 320 8.40 5.90 -25.40
CA ILE A 320 9.13 4.71 -24.90
C ILE A 320 9.88 3.99 -26.03
N LEU A 321 9.27 3.83 -27.21
CA LEU A 321 9.91 3.16 -28.35
C LEU A 321 11.11 3.94 -28.89
N ASN A 322 11.06 5.27 -28.82
CA ASN A 322 12.17 6.14 -29.23
C ASN A 322 13.23 6.34 -28.15
N ALA A 323 12.98 5.86 -26.92
CA ALA A 323 13.96 5.98 -25.85
C ALA A 323 15.17 5.06 -26.10
N PRO A 324 16.41 5.55 -25.95
CA PRO A 324 17.62 4.81 -26.30
C PRO A 324 17.93 3.62 -25.38
N SER A 325 17.28 3.52 -24.21
CA SER A 325 17.50 2.47 -23.21
C SER A 325 16.50 1.30 -23.29
N THR A 326 15.55 1.33 -24.21
CA THR A 326 14.45 0.34 -24.22
C THR A 326 14.94 -1.03 -24.72
N SER A 327 14.76 -2.08 -23.92
CA SER A 327 15.16 -3.43 -24.31
C SER A 327 14.29 -3.97 -25.46
N VAL A 328 14.86 -4.81 -26.33
CA VAL A 328 14.14 -5.41 -27.48
C VAL A 328 12.93 -6.23 -27.03
N GLU A 329 12.98 -6.86 -25.86
CA GLU A 329 11.85 -7.60 -25.28
C GLU A 329 10.74 -6.67 -24.80
N THR A 330 11.11 -5.52 -24.23
CA THR A 330 10.15 -4.47 -23.87
C THR A 330 9.49 -3.91 -25.12
N MET A 331 10.25 -3.63 -26.19
CA MET A 331 9.69 -3.18 -27.47
C MET A 331 8.75 -4.21 -28.08
N LYS A 332 9.15 -5.49 -28.15
CA LYS A 332 8.28 -6.58 -28.66
C LYS A 332 6.99 -6.71 -27.86
N SER A 333 7.09 -6.68 -26.53
CA SER A 333 5.93 -6.75 -25.64
C SER A 333 5.02 -5.53 -25.85
N LEU A 334 5.58 -4.31 -25.87
CA LEU A 334 4.85 -3.07 -26.12
C LEU A 334 4.13 -3.08 -27.46
N ILE A 335 4.80 -3.47 -28.55
CA ILE A 335 4.22 -3.51 -29.89
C ILE A 335 3.09 -4.53 -29.96
N SER A 336 3.29 -5.73 -29.41
CA SER A 336 2.24 -6.78 -29.37
C SER A 336 1.02 -6.32 -28.57
N LEU A 337 1.22 -5.60 -27.47
CA LEU A 337 0.15 -5.14 -26.60
C LEU A 337 -0.53 -3.89 -27.13
N THR A 338 0.22 -3.02 -27.82
CA THR A 338 -0.29 -1.87 -28.59
C THR A 338 -1.25 -2.34 -29.66
N ALA A 339 -0.84 -3.34 -30.46
CA ALA A 339 -1.71 -3.95 -31.45
C ALA A 339 -3.00 -4.51 -30.81
N ALA A 340 -2.90 -5.19 -29.66
CA ALA A 340 -4.07 -5.70 -28.94
C ALA A 340 -4.99 -4.58 -28.41
N LYS A 341 -4.42 -3.49 -27.87
CA LYS A 341 -5.20 -2.37 -27.33
C LYS A 341 -5.97 -1.62 -28.42
N PHE A 342 -5.32 -1.32 -29.55
CA PHE A 342 -5.98 -0.68 -30.69
C PHE A 342 -7.13 -1.54 -31.22
N ASN A 343 -6.98 -2.86 -31.26
CA ASN A 343 -8.04 -3.77 -31.68
C ASN A 343 -9.24 -3.78 -30.71
N LEU A 344 -8.99 -3.75 -29.39
CA LEU A 344 -10.06 -3.76 -28.37
C LEU A 344 -10.83 -2.44 -28.30
N GLU A 345 -10.15 -1.30 -28.36
CA GLU A 345 -10.83 0.01 -28.34
C GLU A 345 -11.60 0.28 -29.66
N HIS A 346 -11.20 -0.33 -30.78
CA HIS A 346 -11.98 -0.28 -32.02
C HIS A 346 -13.32 -1.02 -31.90
N THR A 347 -13.40 -2.07 -31.07
CA THR A 347 -14.63 -2.85 -30.84
C THR A 347 -15.56 -2.25 -29.78
N GLU A 348 -15.04 -1.38 -28.89
CA GLU A 348 -15.82 -0.73 -27.81
C GLU A 348 -16.42 0.63 -28.22
N ASN A 349 -15.99 1.22 -29.33
CA ASN A 349 -16.53 2.48 -29.84
C ASN A 349 -17.83 2.24 -30.64
N ALA A 350 -18.98 2.63 -30.10
CA ALA A 350 -20.26 2.62 -30.81
C ALA A 350 -20.29 3.53 -32.06
N TYR A 351 -19.27 4.39 -32.22
CA TYR A 351 -19.06 5.26 -33.39
C TYR A 351 -17.98 4.74 -34.36
N ALA A 352 -17.42 3.55 -34.14
CA ALA A 352 -16.42 2.96 -35.06
C ALA A 352 -17.02 2.36 -36.35
N HIS A 353 -18.31 2.57 -36.59
CA HIS A 353 -19.02 2.10 -37.78
C HIS A 353 -19.42 3.23 -38.77
N GLU A 354 -18.87 4.43 -38.63
CA GLU A 354 -18.96 5.47 -39.68
C GLU A 354 -17.66 5.64 -40.46
#